data_AF-S2KHF8-F1
#
_entry.id   AF-S2KHF8-F1
#
_cell.length_a   1.000
_cell.length_b   1.000
_cell.length_c   1.000
_cell.angle_alpha   90.00
_cell.angle_beta   90.00
_cell.angle_gamma   90.00
#
_symmetry.space_group_name_H-M   'P 1'
#
loop_
_entity.id
_entity.type
_entity.pdbx_description
1 polymer ?
#
loop_
_entity_poly.entity_id
_entity_poly.type
_entity_poly.pdbx_seq_one_letter_code
_entity_poly.pdbx_strand_id
1 'polypeptide(L)'
;MMSTRYKAALSALPLLYCTAAAHALDWQEAPRYNTINLSSGFQPDPQQFEITAGGNTPASKAGSNCTGYVHGLAPDMDFNFEAGEYQLVVYVESSADTTLVVNDADGNWHCNDDFSSSSGTNPAIKWVNPPSGNYNVWVGTLAGGQADATVKFSEMDPEWHGSPAAVSSSSGIQWGDDGSEWSHDGECDDPRFEGPSVHSINIEEDRYHDASDCRALYEQGQVFLKPEYR
;
A
#
# COMPACT_ATOMS: atom_id res chain seq x y z
N MET A 1 -8.07 52.56 68.70
CA MET A 1 -8.03 51.27 67.99
C MET A 1 -8.49 51.51 66.56
N MET A 2 -7.55 51.65 65.62
CA MET A 2 -7.83 51.94 64.22
C MET A 2 -7.79 50.62 63.43
N SER A 3 -8.92 50.22 62.86
CA SER A 3 -9.07 48.97 62.09
C SER A 3 -8.76 49.24 60.62
N THR A 4 -7.61 48.76 60.17
CA THR A 4 -7.18 48.83 58.76
C THR A 4 -7.86 47.72 57.96
N ARG A 5 -8.71 48.09 56.99
CA ARG A 5 -9.34 47.14 56.06
C ARG A 5 -8.41 46.89 54.87
N TYR A 6 -7.86 45.68 54.77
CA TYR A 6 -7.14 45.23 53.59
C TYR A 6 -8.14 44.85 52.49
N LYS A 7 -8.08 45.54 51.34
CA LYS A 7 -8.80 45.14 50.13
C LYS A 7 -7.97 44.06 49.44
N ALA A 8 -8.46 42.81 49.44
CA ALA A 8 -7.89 41.74 48.64
C ALA A 8 -8.15 42.03 47.16
N ALA A 9 -7.09 42.23 46.37
CA ALA A 9 -7.18 42.30 44.92
C ALA A 9 -7.13 40.87 44.35
N LEU A 10 -8.24 40.42 43.77
CA LEU A 10 -8.30 39.16 43.04
C LEU A 10 -7.60 39.36 41.69
N SER A 11 -6.40 38.79 41.55
CA SER A 11 -5.69 38.69 40.27
C SER A 11 -6.32 37.55 39.46
N ALA A 12 -7.10 37.89 38.43
CA ALA A 12 -7.60 36.92 37.45
C ALA A 12 -6.47 36.50 36.51
N LEU A 13 -5.94 35.27 36.67
CA LEU A 13 -5.07 34.66 35.67
C LEU A 13 -5.92 34.26 34.45
N PRO A 14 -5.55 34.64 33.22
CA PRO A 14 -6.20 34.12 32.03
C PRO A 14 -5.87 32.63 31.89
N LEU A 15 -6.91 31.78 31.92
CA LEU A 15 -6.79 30.37 31.53
C LEU A 15 -6.47 30.33 30.04
N LEU A 16 -5.21 30.05 29.71
CA LEU A 16 -4.78 29.72 28.37
C LEU A 16 -5.35 28.32 28.04
N TYR A 17 -6.46 28.28 27.30
CA TYR A 17 -6.97 27.03 26.74
C TYR A 17 -6.04 26.61 25.61
N CYS A 18 -5.07 25.74 25.89
CA CYS A 18 -4.43 24.95 24.85
C CYS A 18 -5.50 24.00 24.30
N THR A 19 -6.11 24.36 23.19
CA THR A 19 -6.80 23.38 22.35
C THR A 19 -5.74 22.42 21.86
N ALA A 20 -5.70 21.21 22.42
CA ALA A 20 -4.91 20.14 21.84
C ALA A 20 -5.41 19.95 20.41
N ALA A 21 -4.60 20.35 19.42
CA ALA A 21 -4.85 19.92 18.05
C ALA A 21 -4.93 18.39 18.07
N ALA A 22 -5.91 17.83 17.37
CA ALA A 22 -5.94 16.39 17.14
C ALA A 22 -4.57 16.02 16.57
N HIS A 23 -3.78 15.24 17.34
CA HIS A 23 -2.45 14.84 16.90
C HIS A 23 -2.63 14.00 15.63
N ALA A 24 -2.17 14.55 14.51
CA ALA A 24 -1.85 13.75 13.34
C ALA A 24 -0.83 12.67 13.71
N LEU A 25 -0.58 11.73 12.81
CA LEU A 25 0.49 10.76 13.00
C LEU A 25 1.82 11.50 13.21
N ASP A 26 2.69 10.95 14.07
CA ASP A 26 3.92 11.63 14.43
C ASP A 26 4.97 11.49 13.33
N TRP A 27 5.03 12.50 12.46
CA TRP A 27 5.92 12.57 11.31
C TRP A 27 7.33 13.07 11.67
N GLN A 28 7.52 13.61 12.88
CA GLN A 28 8.79 14.21 13.29
C GLN A 28 9.75 13.20 13.93
N GLU A 29 9.23 12.02 14.27
CA GLU A 29 10.00 10.92 14.85
C GLU A 29 10.80 10.17 13.79
N ALA A 30 11.91 9.57 14.22
CA ALA A 30 12.75 8.78 13.32
C ALA A 30 11.97 7.56 12.77
N PRO A 31 12.14 7.23 11.48
CA PRO A 31 11.40 6.14 10.87
C PRO A 31 11.81 4.80 11.46
N ARG A 32 10.87 3.86 11.52
CA ARG A 32 11.10 2.52 12.07
C ARG A 32 12.08 1.69 11.24
N TYR A 33 12.12 1.92 9.94
CA TYR A 33 12.96 1.18 9.00
C TYR A 33 14.09 2.04 8.48
N ASN A 34 13.91 2.72 7.35
CA ASN A 34 14.99 3.46 6.68
C ASN A 34 14.55 4.88 6.30
N THR A 35 15.53 5.78 6.26
CA THR A 35 15.46 7.04 5.50
C THR A 35 16.18 6.82 4.17
N ILE A 36 15.48 7.03 3.06
CA ILE A 36 16.03 6.87 1.70
C ILE A 36 16.14 8.23 1.01
N ASN A 37 17.09 8.38 0.09
CA ASN A 37 17.27 9.59 -0.69
C ASN A 37 17.28 9.21 -2.17
N LEU A 38 16.31 9.70 -2.95
CA LEU A 38 16.26 9.50 -4.40
C LEU A 38 16.17 10.84 -5.12
N SER A 39 16.66 10.85 -6.35
CA SER A 39 16.46 11.97 -7.28
C SER A 39 15.76 11.43 -8.51
N SER A 40 14.99 12.29 -9.18
CA SER A 40 14.25 11.89 -10.36
C SER A 40 15.16 11.27 -11.43
N GLY A 41 14.66 10.23 -12.10
CA GLY A 41 15.43 9.32 -12.95
C GLY A 41 16.17 8.23 -12.17
N PHE A 42 15.72 7.88 -10.96
CA PHE A 42 16.40 6.90 -10.12
C PHE A 42 16.33 5.49 -10.74
N GLN A 43 17.33 4.67 -10.42
CA GLN A 43 17.39 3.27 -10.83
C GLN A 43 17.97 2.41 -9.68
N PRO A 44 17.54 1.14 -9.55
CA PRO A 44 16.43 0.52 -10.29
C PRO A 44 15.07 1.17 -10.00
N ASP A 45 14.13 1.06 -10.93
CA ASP A 45 12.73 1.47 -10.75
C ASP A 45 11.84 0.21 -10.90
N PRO A 46 11.07 -0.18 -9.87
CA PRO A 46 10.90 0.45 -8.57
C PRO A 46 12.09 0.24 -7.60
N GLN A 47 12.27 1.18 -6.67
CA GLN A 47 12.98 0.90 -5.42
C GLN A 47 12.03 0.19 -4.46
N GLN A 48 12.46 -0.91 -3.84
CA GLN A 48 11.59 -1.76 -3.02
C GLN A 48 12.19 -2.09 -1.66
N PHE A 49 11.35 -2.15 -0.62
CA PHE A 49 11.75 -2.38 0.76
C PHE A 49 10.72 -3.25 1.49
N GLU A 50 11.19 -4.32 2.12
CA GLU A 50 10.36 -5.17 2.98
C GLU A 50 10.16 -4.53 4.36
N ILE A 51 8.91 -4.54 4.82
CA ILE A 51 8.51 -4.02 6.13
C ILE A 51 7.42 -4.90 6.76
N THR A 52 7.08 -4.61 8.00
CA THR A 52 5.90 -5.15 8.68
C THR A 52 4.85 -4.05 8.79
N ALA A 53 3.82 -4.15 7.96
CA ALA A 53 2.66 -3.27 7.97
C ALA A 53 1.84 -3.42 9.24
N GLY A 54 1.12 -2.37 9.62
CA GLY A 54 0.10 -2.38 10.67
C GLY A 54 0.47 -1.57 11.91
N GLY A 55 -0.36 -1.74 12.94
CA GLY A 55 -0.24 -1.04 14.22
C GLY A 55 -1.58 -0.94 14.92
N ASN A 56 -1.61 -0.18 16.01
CA ASN A 56 -2.81 -0.03 16.85
C ASN A 56 -3.39 1.40 16.79
N THR A 57 -2.82 2.27 15.95
CA THR A 57 -3.29 3.65 15.84
C THR A 57 -4.19 3.80 14.63
N PRO A 58 -5.43 4.31 14.78
CA PRO A 58 -6.29 4.58 13.64
C PRO A 58 -5.63 5.54 12.65
N ALA A 59 -5.59 5.16 11.38
CA ALA A 59 -5.07 6.00 10.30
C ALA A 59 -5.85 7.32 10.19
N SER A 60 -7.11 7.34 10.65
CA SER A 60 -8.00 8.51 10.65
C SER A 60 -7.46 9.71 11.44
N LYS A 61 -6.37 9.53 12.21
CA LYS A 61 -5.62 10.63 12.83
C LYS A 61 -4.93 11.53 11.81
N ALA A 62 -4.47 10.99 10.68
CA ALA A 62 -3.92 11.78 9.58
C ALA A 62 -5.01 12.59 8.84
N GLY A 63 -6.22 12.03 8.75
CA GLY A 63 -7.38 12.69 8.14
C GLY A 63 -8.60 11.78 8.14
N SER A 64 -9.82 12.33 8.06
CA SER A 64 -11.06 11.54 8.14
C SER A 64 -11.25 10.53 7.01
N ASN A 65 -10.54 10.71 5.89
CA ASN A 65 -10.54 9.81 4.74
C ASN A 65 -9.52 8.67 4.85
N CYS A 66 -8.69 8.65 5.89
CA CYS A 66 -7.69 7.62 6.10
C CYS A 66 -8.28 6.48 6.93
N THR A 67 -8.31 5.29 6.35
CA THR A 67 -8.90 4.06 6.90
C THR A 67 -7.82 3.10 7.40
N GLY A 68 -8.19 2.20 8.30
CA GLY A 68 -7.30 1.17 8.84
C GLY A 68 -6.44 1.61 10.02
N TYR A 69 -5.39 0.84 10.28
CA TYR A 69 -4.52 0.99 11.44
C TYR A 69 -3.04 0.96 11.07
N VAL A 70 -2.31 1.95 11.57
CA VAL A 70 -0.88 2.18 11.31
C VAL A 70 -0.12 2.30 12.64
N HIS A 71 1.20 2.38 12.53
CA HIS A 71 2.06 2.74 13.65
C HIS A 71 1.97 4.24 13.95
N GLY A 72 1.45 4.64 15.12
CA GLY A 72 1.12 6.04 15.40
C GLY A 72 2.24 6.92 15.93
N LEU A 73 3.35 6.33 16.36
CA LEU A 73 4.43 7.04 17.08
C LEU A 73 5.65 7.36 16.22
N ALA A 74 5.68 6.87 14.99
CA ALA A 74 6.77 7.10 14.03
C ALA A 74 6.32 6.63 12.64
N PRO A 75 6.81 7.23 11.55
CA PRO A 75 6.67 6.67 10.21
C PRO A 75 7.38 5.32 10.11
N ASP A 76 6.96 4.50 9.15
CA ASP A 76 7.69 3.30 8.81
C ASP A 76 8.94 3.66 8.01
N MET A 77 8.81 4.59 7.06
CA MET A 77 9.93 5.07 6.24
C MET A 77 9.90 6.57 6.04
N ASP A 78 11.09 7.15 5.91
CA ASP A 78 11.26 8.51 5.39
C ASP A 78 11.86 8.45 4.00
N PHE A 79 11.41 9.36 3.14
CA PHE A 79 11.84 9.43 1.76
C PHE A 79 12.13 10.88 1.38
N ASN A 80 13.41 11.20 1.18
CA ASN A 80 13.83 12.48 0.64
C ASN A 80 13.90 12.38 -0.89
N PHE A 81 13.06 13.15 -1.58
CA PHE A 81 12.95 13.13 -3.03
C PHE A 81 13.34 14.46 -3.66
N GLU A 82 14.18 14.41 -4.68
CA GLU A 82 14.41 15.54 -5.59
C GLU A 82 13.63 15.32 -6.88
N ALA A 83 12.54 16.06 -7.06
CA ALA A 83 11.64 15.94 -8.19
C ALA A 83 12.28 16.41 -9.52
N GLY A 84 11.78 15.86 -10.62
CA GLY A 84 12.21 16.16 -11.99
C GLY A 84 11.02 16.15 -12.95
N GLU A 85 11.17 15.51 -14.10
CA GLU A 85 10.13 15.47 -15.14
C GLU A 85 9.13 14.31 -14.97
N TYR A 86 9.43 13.37 -14.07
CA TYR A 86 8.59 12.18 -13.86
C TYR A 86 7.61 12.36 -12.70
N GLN A 87 6.54 11.58 -12.78
CA GLN A 87 5.63 11.36 -11.65
C GLN A 87 6.33 10.59 -10.53
N LEU A 88 5.69 10.51 -9.38
CA LEU A 88 6.09 9.64 -8.28
C LEU A 88 4.91 8.79 -7.86
N VAL A 89 5.13 7.51 -7.65
CA VAL A 89 4.15 6.58 -7.10
C VAL A 89 4.76 5.83 -5.92
N VAL A 90 4.06 5.84 -4.80
CA VAL A 90 4.35 5.00 -3.64
C VAL A 90 3.25 3.96 -3.56
N TYR A 91 3.59 2.69 -3.58
CA TYR A 91 2.62 1.59 -3.55
C TYR A 91 3.10 0.44 -2.68
N VAL A 92 2.16 -0.34 -2.17
CA VAL A 92 2.44 -1.41 -1.21
C VAL A 92 1.89 -2.73 -1.75
N GLU A 93 2.72 -3.77 -1.74
CA GLU A 93 2.28 -5.12 -2.03
C GLU A 93 2.28 -5.98 -0.75
N SER A 94 1.15 -6.60 -0.46
CA SER A 94 1.01 -7.58 0.61
C SER A 94 -0.04 -8.65 0.24
N SER A 95 0.03 -9.78 0.96
CA SER A 95 -1.03 -10.79 0.96
C SER A 95 -2.24 -10.35 1.80
N ALA A 96 -2.04 -9.39 2.69
CA ALA A 96 -3.07 -8.80 3.52
C ALA A 96 -3.69 -7.56 2.86
N ASP A 97 -4.85 -7.18 3.38
CA ASP A 97 -5.52 -5.92 3.08
C ASP A 97 -4.78 -4.77 3.78
N THR A 98 -4.07 -3.96 3.00
CA THR A 98 -3.15 -2.93 3.49
C THR A 98 -3.67 -1.53 3.24
N THR A 99 -3.25 -0.59 4.08
CA THR A 99 -3.56 0.85 3.92
C THR A 99 -2.26 1.63 3.88
N LEU A 100 -2.22 2.68 3.07
CA LEU A 100 -1.07 3.56 2.91
C LEU A 100 -1.45 4.98 3.33
N VAL A 101 -0.62 5.57 4.20
CA VAL A 101 -0.72 6.97 4.59
C VAL A 101 0.62 7.64 4.32
N VAL A 102 0.62 8.77 3.63
CA VAL A 102 1.82 9.56 3.33
C VAL A 102 1.59 11.01 3.70
N ASN A 103 2.50 11.58 4.49
CA ASN A 103 2.66 13.02 4.62
C ASN A 103 3.66 13.46 3.55
N ASP A 104 3.24 14.25 2.57
CA ASP A 104 4.11 14.70 1.48
C ASP A 104 5.05 15.84 1.88
N ALA A 105 5.96 16.20 0.98
CA ALA A 105 6.94 17.26 1.22
C ALA A 105 6.35 18.66 1.44
N ASP A 106 5.11 18.90 1.02
CA ASP A 106 4.37 20.13 1.28
C ASP A 106 3.58 20.07 2.61
N GLY A 107 3.59 18.93 3.30
CA GLY A 107 2.88 18.70 4.56
C GLY A 107 1.41 18.28 4.38
N ASN A 108 1.02 17.79 3.20
CA ASN A 108 -0.33 17.28 2.95
C ASN A 108 -0.41 15.77 3.22
N TRP A 109 -1.51 15.35 3.83
CA TRP A 109 -1.78 13.95 4.10
C TRP A 109 -2.54 13.29 2.94
N HIS A 110 -1.99 12.19 2.44
CA HIS A 110 -2.56 11.37 1.38
C HIS A 110 -2.80 9.96 1.90
N CYS A 111 -3.93 9.37 1.55
CA CYS A 111 -4.34 8.06 2.04
C CYS A 111 -5.02 7.26 0.94
N ASN A 112 -4.71 5.97 0.86
CA ASN A 112 -5.38 5.00 0.00
C ASN A 112 -5.26 3.61 0.62
N ASP A 113 -6.31 2.81 0.52
CA ASP A 113 -6.37 1.39 0.91
C ASP A 113 -6.54 0.48 -0.32
N ASP A 114 -7.41 0.86 -1.26
CA ASP A 114 -7.59 0.13 -2.52
C ASP A 114 -7.29 1.05 -3.73
N PHE A 115 -6.18 0.81 -4.44
CA PHE A 115 -5.81 1.69 -5.55
C PHE A 115 -6.66 1.44 -6.82
N SER A 116 -6.82 0.18 -7.20
CA SER A 116 -7.46 -0.22 -8.46
C SER A 116 -7.97 -1.65 -8.40
N SER A 117 -8.79 -2.07 -9.36
CA SER A 117 -9.22 -3.47 -9.46
C SER A 117 -8.04 -4.44 -9.62
N SER A 118 -6.97 -4.02 -10.30
CA SER A 118 -5.78 -4.84 -10.54
C SER A 118 -4.85 -4.93 -9.32
N SER A 119 -4.93 -3.97 -8.40
CA SER A 119 -4.17 -4.04 -7.14
C SER A 119 -4.84 -4.94 -6.11
N GLY A 120 -6.14 -5.24 -6.28
CA GLY A 120 -6.94 -5.91 -5.27
C GLY A 120 -7.07 -5.01 -4.05
N THR A 121 -6.65 -5.50 -2.88
CA THR A 121 -6.71 -4.79 -1.59
C THR A 121 -5.41 -4.06 -1.24
N ASN A 122 -4.62 -3.72 -2.27
CA ASN A 122 -3.33 -3.09 -2.10
C ASN A 122 -3.39 -1.60 -2.49
N PRO A 123 -2.76 -0.72 -1.69
CA PRO A 123 -2.84 0.71 -1.85
C PRO A 123 -1.71 1.29 -2.69
N ALA A 124 -1.99 2.43 -3.30
CA ALA A 124 -0.99 3.29 -3.92
C ALA A 124 -1.40 4.76 -3.88
N ILE A 125 -0.41 5.64 -3.84
CA ILE A 125 -0.58 7.09 -3.95
C ILE A 125 0.33 7.58 -5.08
N LYS A 126 -0.26 8.35 -5.99
CA LYS A 126 0.38 8.84 -7.21
C LYS A 126 0.36 10.37 -7.25
N TRP A 127 1.53 10.97 -7.44
CA TRP A 127 1.70 12.39 -7.69
C TRP A 127 2.18 12.59 -9.13
N VAL A 128 1.35 13.24 -9.96
CA VAL A 128 1.74 13.59 -11.33
C VAL A 128 2.85 14.65 -11.35
N ASN A 129 2.82 15.58 -10.38
CA ASN A 129 3.85 16.59 -10.18
C ASN A 129 4.29 16.54 -8.70
N PRO A 130 5.21 15.64 -8.33
CA PRO A 130 5.63 15.48 -6.94
C PRO A 130 6.42 16.71 -6.44
N PRO A 131 6.15 17.23 -5.24
CA PRO A 131 7.02 18.21 -4.61
C PRO A 131 8.38 17.59 -4.24
N SER A 132 9.47 18.33 -4.40
CA SER A 132 10.76 17.94 -3.80
C SER A 132 10.71 18.11 -2.28
N GLY A 133 11.34 17.19 -1.56
CA GLY A 133 11.51 17.27 -0.11
C GLY A 133 11.29 15.95 0.59
N ASN A 134 10.96 16.00 1.88
CA ASN A 134 10.81 14.83 2.72
C ASN A 134 9.36 14.34 2.74
N TYR A 135 9.17 13.05 2.49
CA TYR A 135 7.91 12.33 2.61
C TYR A 135 8.02 11.37 3.79
N ASN A 136 6.96 11.25 4.58
CA ASN A 136 6.88 10.28 5.68
C ASN A 136 5.81 9.25 5.33
N VAL A 137 6.15 7.97 5.40
CA VAL A 137 5.33 6.87 4.91
C VAL A 137 4.94 5.96 6.06
N TRP A 138 3.64 5.70 6.21
CA TRP A 138 3.07 4.70 7.09
C TRP A 138 2.35 3.64 6.27
N VAL A 139 2.61 2.38 6.60
CA VAL A 139 1.92 1.24 6.00
C VAL A 139 1.19 0.48 7.09
N GLY A 140 -0.11 0.39 6.93
CA GLY A 140 -1.03 -0.21 7.86
C GLY A 140 -1.73 -1.44 7.30
N THR A 141 -2.64 -1.96 8.11
CA THR A 141 -3.62 -2.98 7.69
C THR A 141 -5.02 -2.42 7.90
N LEU A 142 -5.96 -2.77 7.03
CA LEU A 142 -7.33 -2.24 7.12
C LEU A 142 -8.05 -2.73 8.39
N ALA A 143 -7.95 -4.02 8.69
CA ALA A 143 -8.59 -4.64 9.85
C ALA A 143 -7.78 -4.50 11.16
N GLY A 144 -6.56 -3.96 11.09
CA GLY A 144 -5.58 -4.00 12.19
C GLY A 144 -4.81 -5.32 12.24
N GLY A 145 -3.89 -5.43 13.21
CA GLY A 145 -2.89 -6.51 13.23
C GLY A 145 -1.69 -6.18 12.36
N GLN A 146 -0.81 -7.16 12.15
CA GLN A 146 0.44 -7.00 11.42
C GLN A 146 0.50 -7.94 10.22
N ALA A 147 1.14 -7.50 9.15
CA ALA A 147 1.37 -8.30 7.95
C ALA A 147 2.71 -7.94 7.31
N ASP A 148 3.36 -8.90 6.66
CA ASP A 148 4.53 -8.63 5.83
C ASP A 148 4.09 -7.88 4.57
N ALA A 149 4.85 -6.85 4.19
CA ALA A 149 4.55 -6.01 3.05
C ALA A 149 5.83 -5.51 2.38
N THR A 150 5.74 -5.21 1.09
CA THR A 150 6.80 -4.55 0.33
C THR A 150 6.33 -3.16 -0.07
N VAL A 151 7.06 -2.13 0.36
CA VAL A 151 6.84 -0.75 -0.11
C VAL A 151 7.68 -0.52 -1.35
N LYS A 152 7.08 0.03 -2.38
CA LYS A 152 7.72 0.33 -3.67
C LYS A 152 7.56 1.81 -4.00
N PHE A 153 8.66 2.41 -4.47
CA PHE A 153 8.74 3.78 -4.96
C PHE A 153 9.08 3.73 -6.45
N SER A 154 8.28 4.38 -7.28
CA SER A 154 8.42 4.31 -8.74
C SER A 154 8.15 5.65 -9.42
N GLU A 155 8.78 5.87 -10.57
CA GLU A 155 8.44 6.97 -11.48
C GLU A 155 7.48 6.52 -12.61
N MET A 156 7.08 5.25 -12.59
CA MET A 156 6.13 4.62 -13.50
C MET A 156 4.82 4.29 -12.79
N ASP A 157 3.80 3.89 -13.55
CA ASP A 157 2.56 3.39 -12.94
C ASP A 157 2.84 2.06 -12.21
N PRO A 158 2.13 1.77 -11.09
CA PRO A 158 2.35 0.55 -10.34
C PRO A 158 2.17 -0.69 -11.19
N GLU A 159 3.19 -1.55 -11.20
CA GLU A 159 3.10 -2.89 -11.77
C GLU A 159 2.87 -3.88 -10.64
N TRP A 160 1.68 -4.48 -10.63
CA TRP A 160 1.26 -5.44 -9.60
C TRP A 160 1.71 -6.85 -10.00
N HIS A 161 2.96 -7.17 -9.69
CA HIS A 161 3.50 -8.50 -9.91
C HIS A 161 3.10 -9.42 -8.75
N GLY A 162 1.89 -9.96 -8.82
CA GLY A 162 1.42 -10.98 -7.89
C GLY A 162 1.13 -10.51 -6.47
N SER A 163 0.25 -9.51 -6.30
CA SER A 163 -0.42 -9.23 -5.01
C SER A 163 -0.89 -10.56 -4.38
N PRO A 164 -0.31 -11.03 -3.27
CA PRO A 164 -0.69 -12.33 -2.72
C PRO A 164 -2.05 -12.37 -2.04
N ALA A 165 -2.80 -11.25 -2.02
CA ALA A 165 -4.24 -11.26 -1.74
C ALA A 165 -5.06 -11.97 -2.83
N ALA A 166 -4.43 -12.28 -3.98
CA ALA A 166 -4.98 -13.12 -5.05
C ALA A 166 -4.14 -14.39 -5.34
N VAL A 167 -3.17 -14.73 -4.48
CA VAL A 167 -2.76 -16.14 -4.38
C VAL A 167 -3.83 -16.80 -3.52
N SER A 168 -5.01 -17.00 -4.12
CA SER A 168 -5.83 -18.13 -3.71
C SER A 168 -4.88 -19.30 -3.76
N SER A 169 -4.54 -19.85 -2.59
CA SER A 169 -3.69 -21.02 -2.49
C SER A 169 -4.16 -22.00 -3.56
N SER A 170 -3.24 -22.46 -4.41
CA SER A 170 -3.53 -23.36 -5.55
C SER A 170 -4.40 -24.57 -5.17
N SER A 171 -4.48 -24.87 -3.87
CA SER A 171 -5.43 -25.77 -3.22
C SER A 171 -6.92 -25.52 -3.50
N GLY A 172 -7.34 -24.31 -3.85
CA GLY A 172 -8.75 -23.98 -4.14
C GLY A 172 -9.12 -24.02 -5.63
N ILE A 173 -8.12 -24.03 -6.51
CA ILE A 173 -8.33 -23.97 -7.94
C ILE A 173 -8.57 -25.39 -8.46
N GLN A 174 -9.71 -25.61 -9.11
CA GLN A 174 -9.94 -26.84 -9.87
C GLN A 174 -9.13 -26.75 -11.17
N TRP A 175 -7.97 -27.42 -11.20
CA TRP A 175 -7.04 -27.37 -12.34
C TRP A 175 -7.55 -28.15 -13.56
N GLY A 176 -8.20 -29.30 -13.32
CA GLY A 176 -8.67 -30.16 -14.41
C GLY A 176 -7.66 -31.26 -14.78
N ASP A 177 -7.60 -31.59 -16.06
CA ASP A 177 -6.69 -32.54 -16.68
C ASP A 177 -5.88 -31.87 -17.81
N ASP A 178 -5.10 -32.66 -18.55
CA ASP A 178 -4.30 -32.21 -19.70
C ASP A 178 -4.83 -32.80 -21.03
N GLY A 179 -6.15 -32.89 -21.15
CA GLY A 179 -6.82 -33.64 -22.22
C GLY A 179 -6.94 -32.95 -23.59
N SER A 180 -6.57 -31.68 -23.72
CA SER A 180 -6.64 -30.94 -24.99
C SER A 180 -5.45 -31.24 -25.92
N GLU A 181 -5.54 -30.80 -27.18
CA GLU A 181 -4.41 -30.86 -28.14
C GLU A 181 -3.29 -29.88 -27.80
N TRP A 182 -3.60 -28.86 -26.99
CA TRP A 182 -2.72 -27.74 -26.67
C TRP A 182 -2.04 -27.89 -25.31
N SER A 183 -2.38 -28.90 -24.52
CA SER A 183 -1.71 -29.14 -23.25
C SER A 183 -0.20 -29.44 -23.41
N HIS A 184 0.60 -29.00 -22.44
CA HIS A 184 2.06 -29.18 -22.37
C HIS A 184 2.87 -28.43 -23.44
N ASP A 185 2.35 -27.31 -23.95
CA ASP A 185 3.06 -26.45 -24.89
C ASP A 185 3.73 -25.23 -24.23
N GLY A 186 3.49 -25.05 -22.92
CA GLY A 186 4.09 -23.98 -22.12
C GLY A 186 3.27 -22.69 -22.08
N GLU A 187 2.06 -22.68 -22.61
CA GLU A 187 1.05 -21.64 -22.43
C GLU A 187 -0.12 -22.17 -21.60
N CYS A 188 -0.94 -21.28 -21.02
CA CYS A 188 -2.18 -21.67 -20.34
C CYS A 188 -3.37 -21.49 -21.28
N ASP A 189 -3.99 -22.59 -21.68
CA ASP A 189 -5.14 -22.58 -22.60
C ASP A 189 -6.49 -22.44 -21.91
N ASP A 190 -6.54 -22.63 -20.59
CA ASP A 190 -7.79 -22.59 -19.86
C ASP A 190 -8.39 -21.17 -19.88
N PRO A 191 -9.60 -20.98 -20.44
CA PRO A 191 -10.22 -19.67 -20.62
C PRO A 191 -10.55 -18.95 -19.31
N ARG A 192 -10.47 -19.62 -18.17
CA ARG A 192 -10.65 -19.01 -16.85
C ARG A 192 -9.44 -18.18 -16.42
N PHE A 193 -8.29 -18.36 -17.07
CA PHE A 193 -7.07 -17.63 -16.75
C PHE A 193 -6.84 -16.45 -17.70
N GLU A 194 -6.05 -15.48 -17.25
CA GLU A 194 -5.56 -14.33 -17.99
C GLU A 194 -4.11 -14.04 -17.63
N GLY A 195 -3.33 -13.39 -18.51
CA GLY A 195 -1.96 -13.02 -18.22
C GLY A 195 -1.03 -13.10 -19.44
N PRO A 196 0.25 -12.71 -19.29
CA PRO A 196 1.23 -12.74 -20.38
C PRO A 196 1.42 -14.10 -21.07
N SER A 197 1.17 -15.20 -20.36
CA SER A 197 1.42 -16.57 -20.84
C SER A 197 0.13 -17.38 -21.05
N VAL A 198 -0.99 -16.72 -21.35
CA VAL A 198 -2.20 -17.42 -21.83
C VAL A 198 -2.17 -17.50 -23.35
N HIS A 199 -2.70 -18.60 -23.90
CA HIS A 199 -2.78 -18.74 -25.35
C HIS A 199 -3.72 -17.68 -25.95
N SER A 200 -3.31 -17.16 -27.11
CA SER A 200 -4.01 -16.06 -27.79
C SER A 200 -5.40 -16.44 -28.31
N ILE A 201 -5.65 -17.73 -28.52
CA ILE A 201 -6.94 -18.28 -28.93
C ILE A 201 -7.52 -18.99 -27.72
N ASN A 202 -8.35 -18.27 -26.99
CA ASN A 202 -8.94 -18.66 -25.72
C ASN A 202 -10.33 -19.26 -26.01
N ILE A 203 -10.41 -20.58 -26.21
CA ILE A 203 -11.66 -21.28 -26.54
C ILE A 203 -12.25 -21.98 -25.32
N GLU A 204 -13.57 -22.09 -25.31
CA GLU A 204 -14.32 -22.63 -24.18
C GLU A 204 -14.07 -24.14 -23.98
N GLU A 205 -13.75 -24.82 -25.08
CA GLU A 205 -13.47 -26.26 -25.14
C GLU A 205 -12.21 -26.65 -24.35
N ASP A 206 -11.26 -25.75 -24.11
CA ASP A 206 -10.02 -26.02 -23.38
C ASP A 206 -10.14 -25.78 -21.87
N ARG A 207 -11.33 -25.42 -21.39
CA ARG A 207 -11.58 -25.26 -19.96
C ARG A 207 -11.33 -26.57 -19.21
N TYR A 208 -10.47 -26.51 -18.19
CA TYR A 208 -10.02 -27.65 -17.38
C TYR A 208 -9.21 -28.70 -18.14
N HIS A 209 -8.63 -28.36 -19.30
CA HIS A 209 -7.93 -29.34 -20.15
C HIS A 209 -6.44 -29.03 -20.39
N ASP A 210 -5.89 -28.07 -19.64
CA ASP A 210 -4.47 -27.71 -19.64
C ASP A 210 -3.97 -27.43 -18.20
N ALA A 211 -4.18 -28.41 -17.32
CA ALA A 211 -3.91 -28.27 -15.89
C ALA A 211 -2.43 -28.06 -15.55
N SER A 212 -1.53 -28.74 -16.25
CA SER A 212 -0.09 -28.75 -15.96
C SER A 212 0.56 -27.40 -16.24
N ASP A 213 0.30 -26.80 -17.41
CA ASP A 213 0.90 -25.53 -17.78
C ASP A 213 0.23 -24.36 -17.07
N CYS A 214 -1.11 -24.31 -17.01
CA CYS A 214 -1.82 -23.30 -16.23
C CYS A 214 -1.40 -23.27 -14.76
N ARG A 215 -1.18 -24.44 -14.14
CA ARG A 215 -0.66 -24.50 -12.76
C ARG A 215 0.76 -23.98 -12.66
N ALA A 216 1.66 -24.43 -13.54
CA ALA A 216 3.06 -24.03 -13.52
C ALA A 216 3.22 -22.51 -13.74
N LEU A 217 2.45 -21.95 -14.68
CA LEU A 217 2.46 -20.53 -15.00
C LEU A 217 1.79 -19.69 -13.90
N TYR A 218 0.76 -20.21 -13.24
CA TYR A 218 0.14 -19.56 -12.09
C TYR A 218 1.10 -19.49 -10.89
N GLU A 219 1.83 -20.58 -10.62
CA GLU A 219 2.86 -20.62 -9.57
C GLU A 219 4.05 -19.67 -9.87
N GLN A 220 4.27 -19.34 -11.15
CA GLN A 220 5.28 -18.36 -11.60
C GLN A 220 4.74 -16.92 -11.68
N GLY A 221 3.45 -16.70 -11.40
CA GLY A 221 2.81 -15.39 -11.51
C GLY A 221 2.68 -14.89 -12.95
N GLN A 222 2.73 -15.78 -13.93
CA GLN A 222 2.61 -15.45 -15.36
C GLN A 222 1.17 -15.54 -15.88
N VAL A 223 0.29 -16.21 -15.15
CA VAL A 223 -1.15 -16.23 -15.40
C VAL A 223 -1.92 -16.13 -14.08
N PHE A 224 -3.15 -15.62 -14.16
CA PHE A 224 -4.01 -15.32 -13.02
C PHE A 224 -5.42 -15.84 -13.29
N LEU A 225 -6.09 -16.40 -12.28
CA LEU A 225 -7.48 -16.80 -12.39
C LEU A 225 -8.39 -15.56 -12.38
N LYS A 226 -9.24 -15.42 -13.41
CA LYS A 226 -10.16 -14.29 -13.52
C LYS A 226 -11.11 -14.23 -12.32
N PRO A 227 -11.53 -13.03 -11.87
CA PRO A 227 -12.30 -12.86 -10.63
C PRO A 227 -13.58 -13.69 -10.55
N GLU A 228 -14.26 -13.93 -11.67
CA GLU A 228 -15.51 -14.69 -11.73
C GLU A 228 -15.36 -16.20 -11.46
N TYR A 229 -14.12 -16.71 -11.43
CA TYR A 229 -13.82 -18.13 -11.17
C TYR A 229 -13.11 -18.36 -9.82
N ARG A 230 -13.01 -17.33 -8.97
CA ARG A 230 -12.43 -17.41 -7.62
C ARG A 230 -13.44 -17.82 -6.56
#